data_AF-A0A8K1CJY2-F1
#
_entry.id   AF-A0A8K1CJY2-F1
#
_cell.length_a   1.000
_cell.length_b   1.000
_cell.length_c   1.000
_cell.angle_alpha   90.00
_cell.angle_beta   90.00
_cell.angle_gamma   90.00
#
_symmetry.space_group_name_H-M   'P 1'
#
loop_
_entity.id
_entity.type
_entity.pdbx_description
1 polymer ?
#
loop_
_entity_poly.entity_id
_entity_poly.type
_entity_poly.pdbx_seq_one_letter_code
_entity_poly.pdbx_strand_id
1 'polypeptide(L)'
;MSSCCPPGSEPARPTSPHTGETKQFGQTNLYVAGPPPAKVGVLAFPDIFGVNSGRIKQNADRLGEEGYAVVLVDVTKGDYFSEDTAIPTVIAQEGDWLARTDYKKHVRQAIYRRCDLLSQAGSAC
;
A
#
# COMPACT_ATOMS: atom_id res chain seq x y z
N MET A 1 28.77 4.37 -2.49
CA MET A 1 27.36 4.26 -2.06
C MET A 1 27.13 2.82 -1.65
N SER A 2 27.10 2.55 -0.35
CA SER A 2 26.83 1.21 0.20
C SER A 2 25.32 0.97 0.16
N SER A 3 24.89 -0.02 -0.61
CA SER A 3 23.51 -0.48 -0.71
C SER A 3 22.95 -0.82 0.68
N CYS A 4 21.68 -0.51 0.94
CA CYS A 4 20.98 -0.90 2.17
C CYS A 4 20.68 -2.41 2.21
N CYS A 5 20.78 -3.11 1.08
CA CYS A 5 20.45 -4.53 0.98
C CYS A 5 21.66 -5.43 1.34
N PRO A 6 21.46 -6.54 2.08
CA PRO A 6 22.52 -7.51 2.37
C PRO A 6 23.21 -8.04 1.12
N PRO A 7 24.47 -8.49 1.21
CA PRO A 7 25.18 -9.13 0.09
C PRO A 7 24.37 -10.27 -0.51
N GLY A 8 24.20 -10.28 -1.84
CA GLY A 8 23.41 -11.29 -2.56
C GLY A 8 21.93 -10.94 -2.73
N SER A 9 21.47 -9.77 -2.27
CA SER A 9 20.12 -9.29 -2.56
C SER A 9 19.98 -8.89 -4.03
N GLU A 10 18.82 -9.18 -4.61
CA GLU A 10 18.47 -8.71 -5.96
C GLU A 10 18.52 -7.17 -6.01
N PRO A 11 19.02 -6.57 -7.11
CA PRO A 11 19.02 -5.13 -7.26
C PRO A 11 17.59 -4.59 -7.32
N ALA A 12 17.41 -3.34 -6.90
CA ALA A 12 16.17 -2.61 -7.12
C ALA A 12 15.80 -2.67 -8.61
N ARG A 13 14.59 -3.15 -8.91
CA ARG A 13 14.14 -3.28 -10.30
C ARG A 13 13.40 -2.02 -10.72
N PRO A 14 13.70 -1.47 -11.91
CA PRO A 14 13.04 -0.26 -12.38
C PRO A 14 11.56 -0.55 -12.64
N THR A 15 10.76 0.52 -12.58
CA THR A 15 9.36 0.48 -12.98
C THR A 15 9.22 -0.01 -14.42
N SER A 16 8.26 -0.92 -14.64
CA SER A 16 8.00 -1.53 -15.93
C SER A 16 6.67 -1.02 -16.51
N PRO A 17 6.50 -1.01 -17.84
CA PRO A 17 5.20 -0.85 -18.47
C PRO A 17 4.17 -1.83 -17.89
N HIS A 18 2.92 -1.40 -17.91
CA HIS A 18 1.78 -2.12 -17.36
C HIS A 18 0.55 -1.95 -18.27
N THR A 19 -0.39 -2.88 -18.22
CA THR A 19 -1.51 -3.00 -19.19
C THR A 19 -2.89 -2.89 -18.57
N GLY A 20 -3.04 -3.19 -17.29
CA GLY A 20 -4.26 -2.94 -16.53
C GLY A 20 -4.57 -1.45 -16.41
N GLU A 21 -5.70 -1.15 -15.79
CA GLU A 21 -6.30 0.17 -15.76
C GLU A 21 -6.48 0.69 -14.34
N THR A 22 -6.47 2.01 -14.17
CA THR A 22 -6.82 2.62 -12.88
C THR A 22 -8.30 3.00 -12.88
N LYS A 23 -9.04 2.47 -11.92
CA LYS A 23 -10.45 2.77 -11.65
C LYS A 23 -10.59 3.45 -10.31
N GLN A 24 -11.64 4.26 -10.15
CA GLN A 24 -11.98 4.86 -8.87
C GLN A 24 -13.17 4.15 -8.25
N PHE A 25 -13.05 3.78 -6.98
CA PHE A 25 -14.14 3.24 -6.17
C PHE A 25 -14.32 4.11 -4.92
N GLY A 26 -15.44 4.83 -4.86
CA GLY A 26 -15.62 5.88 -3.86
C GLY A 26 -14.54 6.95 -4.00
N GLN A 27 -13.70 7.12 -2.98
CA GLN A 27 -12.56 8.06 -2.99
C GLN A 27 -11.20 7.37 -3.15
N THR A 28 -11.19 6.07 -3.43
CA THR A 28 -9.98 5.25 -3.49
C THR A 28 -9.68 4.87 -4.92
N ASN A 29 -8.44 5.11 -5.36
CA ASN A 29 -7.97 4.65 -6.66
C ASN A 29 -7.54 3.18 -6.57
N LEU A 30 -7.93 2.40 -7.57
CA LEU A 30 -7.69 0.98 -7.68
C LEU A 30 -7.02 0.72 -9.03
N TYR A 31 -5.87 0.08 -9.02
CA TYR A 31 -5.32 -0.47 -10.25
C TYR A 31 -5.85 -1.90 -10.41
N VAL A 32 -6.52 -2.18 -11.53
CA VAL A 32 -7.14 -3.47 -11.79
C VAL A 32 -6.52 -4.16 -12.99
N ALA A 33 -6.33 -5.47 -12.88
CA ALA A 33 -5.80 -6.33 -13.92
C ALA A 33 -6.53 -7.68 -13.97
N GLY A 34 -6.48 -8.33 -15.14
CA GLY A 34 -7.07 -9.65 -15.37
C GLY A 34 -8.48 -9.65 -15.96
N PRO A 35 -8.99 -10.84 -16.31
CA PRO A 35 -10.19 -10.98 -17.12
C PRO A 35 -11.50 -10.92 -16.29
N PRO A 36 -12.57 -10.31 -16.83
CA PRO A 36 -13.93 -10.59 -16.40
C PRO A 36 -14.52 -11.77 -17.21
N PRO A 37 -15.10 -12.82 -16.57
CA PRO A 37 -15.10 -13.13 -15.14
C PRO A 37 -13.87 -13.93 -14.70
N ALA A 38 -13.30 -13.59 -13.54
CA ALA A 38 -12.29 -14.41 -12.86
C ALA A 38 -12.93 -15.25 -11.75
N LYS A 39 -12.40 -16.45 -11.51
CA LYS A 39 -12.85 -17.33 -10.41
C LYS A 39 -12.29 -16.92 -9.05
N VAL A 40 -11.14 -16.26 -9.04
CA VAL A 40 -10.41 -15.87 -7.82
C VAL A 40 -9.99 -14.41 -7.94
N GLY A 41 -10.28 -13.64 -6.88
CA GLY A 41 -9.81 -12.28 -6.73
C GLY A 41 -8.55 -12.21 -5.85
N VAL A 42 -7.61 -11.33 -6.22
CA VAL A 42 -6.41 -11.02 -5.45
C VAL A 42 -6.44 -9.56 -5.06
N LEU A 43 -6.34 -9.26 -3.76
CA LEU A 43 -6.09 -7.92 -3.27
C LEU A 43 -4.59 -7.73 -3.04
N ALA A 44 -4.02 -6.74 -3.69
CA ALA A 44 -2.64 -6.34 -3.50
C ALA A 44 -2.59 -4.97 -2.80
N PHE A 45 -1.67 -4.85 -1.85
CA PHE A 45 -1.41 -3.60 -1.14
C PHE A 45 0.05 -3.21 -1.40
N PRO A 46 0.32 -1.97 -1.85
CA PRO A 46 1.68 -1.50 -2.04
C PRO A 46 2.38 -1.34 -0.69
N ASP A 47 3.71 -1.36 -0.74
CA ASP A 47 4.52 -0.93 0.38
C ASP A 47 4.52 0.61 0.51
N ILE A 48 5.42 1.13 1.34
CA ILE A 48 5.54 2.56 1.61
C ILE A 48 5.87 3.41 0.37
N PHE A 49 6.39 2.83 -0.70
CA PHE A 49 6.76 3.54 -1.94
C PHE A 49 5.60 3.62 -2.95
N GLY A 50 4.54 2.85 -2.73
CA GLY A 50 3.25 3.09 -3.37
C GLY A 50 2.96 2.39 -4.69
N VAL A 51 1.80 2.72 -5.27
CA VAL A 51 1.24 2.00 -6.43
C VAL A 51 2.01 2.17 -7.73
N ASN A 52 2.94 3.14 -7.78
CA ASN A 52 3.78 3.41 -8.96
C ASN A 52 5.24 2.98 -8.76
N SER A 53 5.59 2.44 -7.59
CA SER A 53 6.94 1.98 -7.29
C SER A 53 7.20 0.59 -7.88
N GLY A 54 8.46 0.34 -8.22
CA GLY A 54 8.95 -0.96 -8.65
C GLY A 54 8.04 -1.64 -9.68
N ARG A 55 7.71 -2.91 -9.44
CA ARG A 55 7.00 -3.76 -10.41
C ARG A 55 5.60 -4.15 -9.99
N ILE A 56 5.00 -3.46 -9.02
CA ILE A 56 3.76 -3.92 -8.42
C ILE A 56 2.59 -4.00 -9.44
N LYS A 57 2.49 -3.04 -10.36
CA LYS A 57 1.51 -3.06 -11.46
C LYS A 57 1.79 -4.16 -12.47
N GLN A 58 3.06 -4.36 -12.84
CA GLN A 58 3.45 -5.47 -13.71
C GLN A 58 3.16 -6.84 -13.08
N ASN A 59 3.38 -6.99 -11.77
CA ASN A 59 3.04 -8.23 -11.06
C ASN A 59 1.53 -8.46 -11.05
N ALA A 60 0.73 -7.39 -10.89
CA ALA A 60 -0.72 -7.46 -11.01
C ALA A 60 -1.16 -7.87 -12.42
N ASP A 61 -0.55 -7.29 -13.47
CA ASP A 61 -0.78 -7.71 -14.86
C ASP A 61 -0.47 -9.18 -15.06
N ARG A 62 0.69 -9.64 -14.57
CA ARG A 62 1.12 -11.03 -14.75
C ARG A 62 0.17 -12.00 -14.07
N LEU A 63 -0.28 -11.71 -12.86
CA LEU A 63 -1.33 -12.48 -12.20
C LEU A 63 -2.66 -12.41 -12.97
N GLY A 64 -2.98 -11.27 -13.57
CA GLY A 64 -4.11 -11.12 -14.49
C GLY A 64 -4.04 -12.06 -15.70
N GLU A 65 -2.88 -12.18 -16.33
CA GLU A 65 -2.62 -13.10 -17.45
C GLU A 65 -2.82 -14.57 -17.05
N GLU A 66 -2.52 -14.93 -15.80
CA GLU A 66 -2.77 -16.27 -15.25
C GLU A 66 -4.25 -16.50 -14.86
N GLY A 67 -5.13 -15.51 -15.08
CA GLY A 67 -6.59 -15.63 -14.93
C GLY A 67 -7.16 -15.14 -13.59
N TYR A 68 -6.36 -14.47 -12.76
CA TYR A 68 -6.83 -13.84 -11.52
C TYR A 68 -7.42 -12.45 -11.79
N ALA A 69 -8.45 -12.04 -11.04
CA ALA A 69 -8.84 -10.63 -10.97
C ALA A 69 -8.02 -9.94 -9.88
N VAL A 70 -7.07 -9.10 -10.26
CA VAL A 70 -6.18 -8.43 -9.31
C VAL A 70 -6.64 -7.00 -9.10
N VAL A 71 -6.73 -6.59 -7.84
CA VAL A 71 -7.01 -5.21 -7.42
C VAL A 71 -5.88 -4.74 -6.53
N LEU A 72 -5.03 -3.87 -7.07
CA LEU A 72 -4.02 -3.14 -6.31
C LEU A 72 -4.64 -1.86 -5.75
N VAL A 73 -4.69 -1.77 -4.43
CA VAL A 73 -5.40 -0.71 -3.70
C VAL A 73 -4.47 0.44 -3.34
N ASP A 74 -4.82 1.67 -3.71
CA ASP A 74 -4.15 2.86 -3.20
C ASP A 74 -4.60 3.17 -1.75
N VAL A 75 -3.82 2.70 -0.77
CA VAL A 75 -4.18 2.80 0.65
C VAL A 75 -3.91 4.17 1.27
N THR A 76 -3.08 5.01 0.65
CA THR A 76 -2.71 6.33 1.17
C THR A 76 -3.26 7.49 0.33
N LYS A 77 -4.03 7.21 -0.73
CA LYS A 77 -4.50 8.22 -1.70
C LYS A 77 -3.33 9.00 -2.32
N GLY A 78 -2.24 8.30 -2.61
CA GLY A 78 -1.03 8.86 -3.18
C GLY A 78 -0.03 9.47 -2.18
N ASP A 79 -0.33 9.51 -0.89
CA ASP A 79 0.62 9.96 0.16
C ASP A 79 1.62 8.84 0.50
N TYR A 80 2.48 8.53 -0.47
CA TYR A 80 3.56 7.54 -0.34
C TYR A 80 4.91 8.22 -0.13
N PHE A 81 5.86 7.43 0.35
CA PHE A 81 7.23 7.84 0.51
C PHE A 81 7.90 8.10 -0.86
N SER A 82 8.62 9.22 -0.99
CA SER A 82 9.32 9.60 -2.23
C SER A 82 10.84 9.46 -2.11
N GLU A 83 11.42 8.65 -3.00
CA GLU A 83 12.87 8.39 -3.08
C GLU A 83 13.68 9.58 -3.63
N ASP A 84 13.04 10.59 -4.22
CA ASP A 84 13.70 11.78 -4.80
C ASP A 84 14.31 12.72 -3.74
N THR A 85 14.17 12.37 -2.47
CA THR A 85 14.64 13.17 -1.35
C THR A 85 15.99 12.64 -0.88
N ALA A 86 16.97 13.52 -0.60
CA ALA A 86 18.28 13.09 -0.10
C ALA A 86 18.13 12.22 1.17
N ILE A 87 18.96 11.18 1.36
CA ILE A 87 18.90 10.23 2.50
C ILE A 87 18.71 10.91 3.89
N PRO A 88 19.37 12.04 4.21
CA PRO A 88 19.12 12.74 5.48
C PRO A 88 17.70 13.30 5.60
N THR A 89 17.13 13.78 4.49
CA THR A 89 15.75 14.28 4.41
C THR A 89 14.76 13.12 4.36
N VAL A 90 15.13 11.98 3.78
CA VAL A 90 14.36 10.73 3.80
C VAL A 90 14.15 10.27 5.23
N ILE A 91 15.20 10.20 6.05
CA ILE A 91 15.07 9.78 7.46
C ILE A 91 14.20 10.77 8.27
N ALA A 92 14.31 12.08 7.99
CA ALA A 92 13.47 13.09 8.63
C ALA A 92 12.00 12.99 8.18
N GLN A 93 11.74 12.78 6.89
CA GLN A 93 10.41 12.59 6.32
C GLN A 93 9.81 11.22 6.66
N GLU A 94 10.63 10.18 6.82
CA GLU A 94 10.22 8.88 7.37
C GLU A 94 9.69 9.09 8.77
N GLY A 95 10.37 9.90 9.61
CA GLY A 95 9.86 10.30 10.92
C GLY A 95 8.47 10.93 10.85
N ASP A 96 8.26 11.87 9.93
CA ASP A 96 6.96 12.56 9.78
C ASP A 96 5.87 11.69 9.13
N TRP A 97 6.20 10.90 8.11
CA TRP A 97 5.28 9.98 7.47
C TRP A 97 4.90 8.84 8.43
N LEU A 98 5.88 8.17 9.05
CA LEU A 98 5.65 7.13 10.06
C LEU A 98 4.90 7.69 11.28
N ALA A 99 5.18 8.92 11.72
CA ALA A 99 4.43 9.52 12.82
C ALA A 99 2.96 9.78 12.46
N ARG A 100 2.65 10.07 11.19
CA ARG A 100 1.27 10.23 10.70
C ARG A 100 0.60 8.89 10.42
N THR A 101 1.34 7.87 10.00
CA THR A 101 0.83 6.53 9.66
C THR A 101 0.99 5.50 10.78
N ASP A 102 1.45 5.92 11.97
CA ASP A 102 1.66 5.05 13.13
C ASP A 102 0.36 4.32 13.50
N TYR A 103 0.40 3.00 13.39
CA TYR A 103 -0.72 2.13 13.74
C TYR A 103 -1.08 2.29 15.22
N LYS A 104 -0.14 2.61 16.12
CA LYS A 104 -0.44 2.78 17.55
C LYS A 104 -1.39 3.92 17.78
N LYS A 105 -1.31 5.02 17.02
CA LYS A 105 -2.27 6.13 17.11
C LYS A 105 -3.67 5.68 16.69
N HIS A 106 -3.76 4.89 15.61
CA HIS A 106 -5.04 4.48 15.01
C HIS A 106 -5.71 3.31 15.75
N VAL A 107 -4.94 2.27 16.11
CA VAL A 107 -5.42 1.12 16.88
C VAL A 107 -5.87 1.56 18.27
N ARG A 108 -5.11 2.46 18.92
CA ARG A 108 -5.48 3.00 20.23
C ARG A 108 -6.78 3.82 20.16
N GLN A 109 -6.96 4.65 19.13
CA GLN A 109 -8.21 5.37 18.91
C GLN A 109 -9.39 4.43 18.63
N ALA A 110 -9.20 3.36 17.85
CA ALA A 110 -10.25 2.38 17.57
C ALA A 110 -10.66 1.61 18.84
N ILE A 111 -9.69 1.20 19.66
CA ILE A 111 -9.93 0.56 20.96
C ILE A 111 -10.68 1.50 21.89
N TYR A 112 -10.25 2.77 22.03
CA TYR A 112 -10.94 3.71 22.90
C TYR A 112 -12.34 4.07 22.41
N ARG A 113 -12.55 4.28 21.10
CA ARG A 113 -13.90 4.49 20.55
C ARG A 113 -14.82 3.31 20.83
N ARG A 114 -14.30 2.08 20.80
CA ARG A 114 -15.08 0.89 21.17
C ARG A 114 -15.40 0.88 22.66
N CYS A 115 -14.45 1.23 23.53
CA CYS A 115 -14.72 1.38 24.96
C CYS A 115 -15.77 2.47 25.24
N ASP A 116 -15.70 3.62 24.56
CA ASP A 116 -16.65 4.71 24.75
C ASP A 116 -18.08 4.28 24.35
N LEU A 117 -18.22 3.58 23.23
CA LEU A 117 -19.49 3.01 22.79
C LEU A 117 -20.02 1.94 23.75
N LEU A 118 -19.14 1.08 24.29
CA LEU A 118 -19.52 0.07 25.27
C LEU A 118 -19.96 0.71 26.59
N SER A 119 -19.24 1.73 27.04
CA SER A 119 -19.58 2.51 28.24
C SER A 119 -20.92 3.24 28.09
N GLN A 120 -21.21 3.81 26.91
CA GLN A 120 -22.51 4.43 26.61
C GLN A 120 -23.65 3.39 26.56
N ALA A 121 -23.34 2.15 26.21
CA ALA A 121 -24.28 1.03 26.20
C ALA A 121 -24.39 0.31 27.57
N GLY A 122 -23.77 0.83 28.63
CA GLY A 122 -23.78 0.22 29.98
C GLY A 122 -23.02 -1.11 30.06
N SER A 123 -22.16 -1.39 29.08
CA SER A 123 -21.31 -2.58 29.03
C SER A 123 -19.90 -2.23 29.48
N ALA A 124 -19.24 -3.15 30.19
CA ALA A 124 -17.84 -2.96 30.56
C ALA A 124 -16.94 -2.97 29.31
N CYS A 125 -15.92 -2.11 29.33
CA CYS A 125 -14.67 -2.40 28.64
C CYS A 125 -13.83 -3.33 29.54
#